data_AF-A0A3R7XF48-F1
#
_entry.id   AF-A0A3R7XF48-F1
#
_cell.length_a   1.000
_cell.length_b   1.000
_cell.length_c   1.000
_cell.angle_alpha   90.00
_cell.angle_beta   90.00
_cell.angle_gamma   90.00
#
_symmetry.space_group_name_H-M   'P 1'
#
loop_
_entity.id
_entity.type
_entity.pdbx_description
1 polymer ?
#
loop_
_entity_poly.entity_id
_entity_poly.type
_entity_poly.pdbx_seq_one_letter_code
_entity_poly.pdbx_strand_id
1 'polypeptide(L)'
;MGSDLLTILFRPDEYFREHAQEEAALGMPLGIVFVYALLSALGGYQMSSLMTPMFEGGMEGYGAVIGIFGAVGGFIAGIMFWILAAVVFYLVSMLFKGEGSLKKVAEAAGYGMAPFIASVGIGIAYLATVADQVTIPVIRDFMDPAAIDAAVEAFLAQPVMADVMLLQGVLSLVFMIWAANIWYYGIRYARNLTGRDAGIVVLVPVAIYLLVTIMSIGVL
;
A
#
# COMPACT_ATOMS: atom_id res chain seq x y z
N MET A 1 -20.83 4.63 14.30
CA MET A 1 -20.24 4.11 13.04
C MET A 1 -19.58 5.22 12.21
N GLY A 2 -20.30 6.19 11.64
CA GLY A 2 -19.66 7.28 10.88
C GLY A 2 -18.82 8.25 11.73
N SER A 3 -19.21 8.46 12.99
CA SER A 3 -18.47 9.25 13.98
C SER A 3 -17.09 8.66 14.27
N ASP A 4 -16.99 7.34 14.39
CA ASP A 4 -15.83 6.69 15.00
C ASP A 4 -14.66 6.60 14.02
N LEU A 5 -14.95 6.37 12.73
CA LEU A 5 -13.93 6.36 11.68
C LEU A 5 -13.33 7.74 11.44
N LEU A 6 -14.13 8.81 11.52
CA LEU A 6 -13.62 10.18 11.43
C LEU A 6 -12.73 10.51 12.63
N THR A 7 -13.10 10.07 13.83
CA THR A 7 -12.24 10.20 15.01
C THR A 7 -10.94 9.44 14.83
N ILE A 8 -10.94 8.22 14.29
CA ILE A 8 -9.70 7.48 13.97
C ILE A 8 -8.82 8.26 12.99
N LEU A 9 -9.39 8.79 11.91
CA LEU A 9 -8.64 9.44 10.84
C LEU A 9 -8.03 10.78 11.26
N PHE A 10 -8.74 11.57 12.06
CA PHE A 10 -8.35 12.96 12.37
C PHE A 10 -7.99 13.19 13.84
N ARG A 11 -8.45 12.34 14.75
CA ARG A 11 -8.19 12.40 16.21
C ARG A 11 -7.80 11.01 16.77
N PRO A 12 -6.81 10.31 16.17
CA PRO A 12 -6.49 8.92 16.54
C PRO A 12 -6.13 8.75 18.02
N ASP A 13 -5.52 9.76 18.65
CA ASP A 13 -5.19 9.74 20.07
C ASP A 13 -6.43 9.59 20.97
N GLU A 14 -7.51 10.31 20.65
CA GLU A 14 -8.77 10.26 21.41
C GLU A 14 -9.39 8.87 21.26
N TYR A 15 -9.53 8.40 20.02
CA TYR A 15 -10.12 7.08 19.74
C TYR A 15 -9.38 5.95 20.45
N PHE A 16 -8.07 5.82 20.23
CA PHE A 16 -7.32 4.69 20.77
C PHE A 16 -7.14 4.76 22.29
N ARG A 17 -7.18 5.96 22.89
CA ARG A 17 -7.18 6.09 24.35
C ARG A 17 -8.47 5.57 24.96
N GLU A 18 -9.61 5.94 24.38
CA GLU A 18 -10.93 5.53 24.87
C GLU A 18 -11.13 4.02 24.76
N HIS A 19 -10.62 3.40 23.69
CA HIS A 19 -10.80 1.97 23.40
C HIS A 19 -9.60 1.10 23.83
N ALA A 20 -8.67 1.66 24.64
CA ALA A 20 -7.41 1.00 25.00
C ALA A 20 -7.63 -0.29 25.82
N GLN A 21 -8.64 -0.31 26.69
CA GLN A 21 -8.96 -1.42 27.59
C GLN A 21 -9.93 -2.44 26.97
N GLU A 22 -10.47 -2.14 25.78
CA GLU A 22 -11.40 -3.04 25.10
C GLU A 22 -10.64 -4.19 24.43
N GLU A 23 -11.29 -5.35 24.35
CA GLU A 23 -10.78 -6.47 23.58
C GLU A 23 -10.60 -6.09 22.09
N ALA A 24 -9.75 -6.84 21.39
CA ALA A 24 -9.45 -6.53 20.00
C ALA A 24 -10.66 -6.80 19.09
N ALA A 25 -11.15 -5.78 18.41
CA ALA A 25 -12.30 -5.86 17.52
C ALA A 25 -11.88 -5.76 16.04
N LEU A 26 -11.61 -6.91 15.40
CA LEU A 26 -11.07 -6.94 14.03
C LEU A 26 -12.10 -6.70 12.92
N GLY A 27 -13.40 -6.67 13.20
CA GLY A 27 -14.44 -6.58 12.17
C GLY A 27 -14.29 -5.35 11.26
N MET A 28 -14.19 -4.15 11.85
CA MET A 28 -14.02 -2.91 11.09
C MET A 28 -12.62 -2.80 10.44
N PRO A 29 -11.50 -3.05 11.15
CA PRO A 29 -10.16 -3.10 10.53
C PRO A 29 -10.08 -4.05 9.33
N LEU A 30 -10.64 -5.27 9.44
CA LEU A 30 -10.66 -6.23 8.32
C LEU A 30 -11.47 -5.71 7.14
N GLY A 31 -12.59 -5.03 7.39
CA GLY A 31 -13.36 -4.37 6.33
C GLY A 31 -12.55 -3.30 5.59
N ILE A 32 -11.79 -2.47 6.32
CA ILE A 32 -10.89 -1.46 5.73
C ILE A 32 -9.81 -2.13 4.88
N VAL A 33 -9.12 -3.13 5.43
CA VAL A 33 -8.07 -3.89 4.74
C VAL A 33 -8.62 -4.56 3.48
N PHE A 34 -9.82 -5.13 3.56
CA PHE A 34 -10.47 -5.78 2.43
C PHE A 34 -10.82 -4.79 1.32
N VAL A 35 -11.37 -3.62 1.65
CA VAL A 35 -11.64 -2.56 0.67
C VAL A 35 -10.34 -2.09 0.02
N TYR A 36 -9.29 -1.86 0.81
CA TYR A 36 -7.97 -1.51 0.27
C TYR A 36 -7.45 -2.60 -0.68
N ALA A 37 -7.50 -3.88 -0.29
CA ALA A 37 -7.05 -5.00 -1.11
C ALA A 37 -7.86 -5.14 -2.41
N LEU A 38 -9.17 -4.91 -2.40
CA LEU A 38 -9.99 -4.90 -3.62
C LEU A 38 -9.58 -3.78 -4.56
N LEU A 39 -9.29 -2.59 -4.05
CA LEU A 39 -8.80 -1.49 -4.87
C LEU A 39 -7.39 -1.78 -5.40
N SER A 40 -6.50 -2.36 -4.59
CA SER A 40 -5.19 -2.81 -5.05
C SER A 40 -5.32 -3.87 -6.15
N ALA A 41 -6.30 -4.77 -6.07
CA ALA A 41 -6.61 -5.73 -7.13
C ALA A 41 -7.05 -5.02 -8.42
N LEU A 42 -7.93 -4.02 -8.31
CA LEU A 42 -8.37 -3.23 -9.45
C LEU A 42 -7.20 -2.47 -10.10
N GLY A 43 -6.34 -1.83 -9.30
CA GLY A 43 -5.14 -1.16 -9.81
C GLY A 43 -4.15 -2.14 -10.47
N GLY A 44 -3.95 -3.32 -9.87
CA GLY A 44 -3.13 -4.38 -10.45
C GLY A 44 -3.68 -4.90 -11.77
N TYR A 45 -4.99 -5.13 -11.85
CA TYR A 45 -5.68 -5.49 -13.09
C TYR A 45 -5.50 -4.41 -14.16
N GLN A 46 -5.73 -3.15 -13.81
CA GLN A 46 -5.66 -2.01 -14.73
C GLN A 46 -4.26 -1.87 -15.33
N MET A 47 -3.21 -1.87 -14.50
CA MET A 47 -1.83 -1.76 -14.96
C MET A 47 -1.41 -2.98 -15.80
N SER A 48 -1.77 -4.19 -15.39
CA SER A 48 -1.42 -5.41 -16.13
C SER A 48 -2.16 -5.50 -17.47
N SER A 49 -3.41 -5.03 -17.51
CA SER A 49 -4.19 -4.94 -18.76
C SER A 49 -3.62 -3.89 -19.69
N LEU A 50 -3.16 -2.74 -19.16
CA LEU A 50 -2.50 -1.69 -19.95
C LEU A 50 -1.25 -2.23 -20.66
N MET A 51 -0.50 -3.13 -20.01
CA MET A 51 0.71 -3.73 -20.58
C MET A 51 0.43 -4.92 -21.50
N THR A 52 -0.81 -5.38 -21.65
CA THR A 52 -1.14 -6.56 -22.48
C THR A 52 -0.63 -6.45 -23.93
N PRO A 53 -0.76 -5.30 -24.63
CA PRO A 53 -0.26 -5.18 -26.00
C PRO A 53 1.25 -5.40 -26.14
N MET A 54 2.02 -5.25 -25.06
CA MET A 54 3.46 -5.54 -25.03
C MET A 54 3.78 -7.00 -25.41
N PHE A 55 2.82 -7.91 -25.17
CA PHE A 55 2.99 -9.34 -25.37
C PHE A 55 2.35 -9.89 -26.65
N GLU A 56 1.79 -9.03 -27.51
CA GLU A 56 1.10 -9.46 -28.76
C GLU A 56 2.01 -10.25 -29.71
N GLY A 57 3.33 -10.05 -29.69
CA GLY A 57 4.25 -10.80 -30.57
C GLY A 57 4.44 -12.29 -30.24
N GLY A 58 3.89 -12.79 -29.12
CA GLY A 58 4.18 -14.16 -28.66
C GLY A 58 3.19 -14.77 -27.68
N MET A 59 2.32 -13.98 -27.05
CA MET A 59 1.27 -14.46 -26.15
C MET A 59 -0.10 -13.86 -26.49
N GLU A 60 -0.45 -13.80 -27.77
CA GLU A 60 -1.79 -13.40 -28.20
C GLU A 60 -2.88 -14.23 -27.49
N GLY A 61 -3.93 -13.55 -27.04
CA GLY A 61 -5.04 -14.18 -26.31
C GLY A 61 -4.83 -14.37 -24.80
N TYR A 62 -3.62 -14.12 -24.26
CA TYR A 62 -3.36 -14.23 -22.82
C TYR A 62 -3.66 -12.96 -22.02
N GLY A 63 -4.11 -11.89 -22.66
CA GLY A 63 -4.38 -10.60 -22.00
C GLY A 63 -5.28 -10.69 -20.76
N ALA A 64 -6.38 -11.43 -20.86
CA ALA A 64 -7.28 -11.65 -19.72
C ALA A 64 -6.59 -12.40 -18.57
N VAL A 65 -5.70 -13.35 -18.89
CA VAL A 65 -4.93 -14.09 -17.89
C VAL A 65 -3.94 -13.18 -17.19
N ILE A 66 -3.20 -12.35 -17.94
CA ILE A 66 -2.26 -11.34 -17.40
C ILE A 66 -2.99 -10.37 -16.46
N GLY A 67 -4.14 -9.84 -16.89
CA GLY A 67 -4.98 -8.98 -16.06
C GLY A 67 -5.41 -9.65 -14.75
N ILE A 68 -5.88 -10.91 -14.80
CA ILE A 68 -6.28 -11.67 -13.60
C ILE A 68 -5.10 -11.87 -12.64
N PHE A 69 -3.91 -12.22 -13.14
CA PHE A 69 -2.73 -12.36 -12.29
C PHE A 69 -2.34 -11.03 -11.63
N GLY A 70 -2.45 -9.92 -12.36
CA GLY A 70 -2.30 -8.57 -11.80
C GLY A 70 -3.28 -8.29 -10.66
N ALA A 71 -4.55 -8.66 -10.86
CA ALA A 71 -5.59 -8.49 -9.85
C ALA A 71 -5.32 -9.32 -8.58
N VAL A 72 -5.00 -10.60 -8.75
CA VAL A 72 -4.67 -11.52 -7.64
C VAL A 72 -3.43 -11.04 -6.90
N GLY A 73 -2.39 -10.63 -7.63
CA GLY A 73 -1.17 -10.06 -7.07
C GLY A 73 -1.45 -8.81 -6.23
N GLY A 74 -2.24 -7.87 -6.77
CA GLY A 74 -2.65 -6.65 -6.06
C GLY A 74 -3.45 -6.93 -4.79
N PHE A 75 -4.42 -7.86 -4.86
CA PHE A 75 -5.23 -8.27 -3.71
C PHE A 75 -4.37 -8.87 -2.59
N ILE A 76 -3.50 -9.82 -2.93
CA ILE A 76 -2.62 -10.50 -1.98
C ILE A 76 -1.63 -9.50 -1.38
N ALA A 77 -1.00 -8.66 -2.21
CA ALA A 77 -0.06 -7.65 -1.75
C ALA A 77 -0.71 -6.68 -0.75
N GLY A 78 -1.96 -6.25 -1.00
CA GLY A 78 -2.69 -5.37 -0.09
C GLY A 78 -2.94 -5.98 1.30
N ILE A 79 -3.31 -7.26 1.36
CA ILE A 79 -3.47 -7.99 2.64
C ILE A 79 -2.12 -8.22 3.31
N MET A 80 -1.11 -8.63 2.54
CA MET A 80 0.23 -8.91 3.05
C MET A 80 0.88 -7.66 3.63
N PHE A 81 0.63 -6.48 3.06
CA PHE A 81 1.14 -5.22 3.60
C PHE A 81 0.61 -4.95 5.02
N TRP A 82 -0.69 -5.15 5.25
CA TRP A 82 -1.28 -5.02 6.59
C TRP A 82 -0.70 -6.04 7.58
N ILE A 83 -0.60 -7.31 7.18
CA ILE A 83 -0.02 -8.37 8.02
C ILE A 83 1.42 -8.02 8.40
N LEU A 84 2.22 -7.61 7.41
CA LEU A 84 3.61 -7.24 7.62
C LEU A 84 3.74 -6.06 8.59
N ALA A 85 2.93 -5.00 8.41
CA ALA A 85 2.92 -3.86 9.32
C ALA A 85 2.58 -4.30 10.76
N ALA A 86 1.52 -5.09 10.94
CA ALA A 86 1.12 -5.59 12.26
C ALA A 86 2.21 -6.45 12.92
N VAL A 87 2.81 -7.39 12.16
CA VAL A 87 3.89 -8.24 12.65
C VAL A 87 5.11 -7.42 13.01
N VAL A 88 5.56 -6.51 12.14
CA VAL A 88 6.72 -5.66 12.40
C VAL A 88 6.51 -4.81 13.65
N PHE A 89 5.38 -4.11 13.78
CA PHE A 89 5.10 -3.32 14.98
C PHE A 89 5.04 -4.17 16.25
N TYR A 90 4.42 -5.35 16.17
CA TYR A 90 4.39 -6.27 17.30
C TYR A 90 5.80 -6.71 17.69
N LEU A 91 6.62 -7.15 16.74
CA LEU A 91 7.98 -7.63 16.99
C LEU A 91 8.88 -6.53 17.56
N VAL A 92 8.89 -5.33 16.95
CA VAL A 92 9.72 -4.21 17.41
C VAL A 92 9.26 -3.72 18.79
N SER A 93 7.96 -3.72 19.07
CA SER A 93 7.44 -3.34 20.40
C SER A 93 7.90 -4.24 21.55
N MET A 94 8.29 -5.50 21.26
CA MET A 94 8.80 -6.41 22.28
C MET A 94 10.14 -5.93 22.87
N LEU A 95 10.96 -5.21 22.09
CA LEU A 95 12.22 -4.61 22.55
C LEU A 95 11.97 -3.55 23.65
N PHE A 96 10.78 -2.97 23.67
CA PHE A 96 10.34 -1.96 24.62
C PHE A 96 9.37 -2.54 25.67
N LYS A 97 9.31 -3.86 25.82
CA LYS A 97 8.45 -4.58 26.77
C LYS A 97 6.96 -4.28 26.60
N GLY A 98 6.51 -4.05 25.36
CA GLY A 98 5.09 -3.81 25.09
C GLY A 98 4.19 -4.96 25.58
N GLU A 99 3.06 -4.61 26.15
CA GLU A 99 2.04 -5.52 26.68
C GLU A 99 0.89 -5.72 25.67
N GLY A 100 -0.07 -6.61 25.91
CA GLY A 100 -1.19 -6.83 24.98
C GLY A 100 -0.88 -7.83 23.85
N SER A 101 -1.84 -8.01 22.94
CA SER A 101 -1.83 -9.10 21.95
C SER A 101 -1.53 -8.62 20.53
N LEU A 102 -1.03 -9.53 19.69
CA LEU A 102 -0.88 -9.30 18.25
C LEU A 102 -2.22 -8.90 17.60
N LYS A 103 -3.36 -9.38 18.11
CA LYS A 103 -4.69 -9.00 17.62
C LYS A 103 -4.97 -7.51 17.80
N LYS A 104 -4.60 -6.94 18.96
CA LYS A 104 -4.78 -5.49 19.23
C LYS A 104 -3.86 -4.64 18.33
N VAL A 105 -2.66 -5.14 18.04
CA VAL A 105 -1.76 -4.52 17.06
C VAL A 105 -2.32 -4.62 15.64
N ALA A 106 -2.87 -5.76 15.25
CA ALA A 106 -3.48 -5.96 13.94
C ALA A 106 -4.71 -5.06 13.74
N GLU A 107 -5.51 -4.86 14.78
CA GLU A 107 -6.61 -3.88 14.80
C GLU A 107 -6.08 -2.47 14.53
N ALA A 108 -5.12 -1.99 15.33
CA ALA A 108 -4.50 -0.68 15.15
C ALA A 108 -3.86 -0.51 13.76
N ALA A 109 -3.15 -1.54 13.28
CA ALA A 109 -2.55 -1.56 11.96
C ALA A 109 -3.62 -1.45 10.86
N GLY A 110 -4.74 -2.16 11.00
CA GLY A 110 -5.82 -2.15 10.01
C GLY A 110 -6.55 -0.82 9.92
N TYR A 111 -6.72 -0.11 11.04
CA TYR A 111 -7.25 1.26 11.01
C TYR A 111 -6.34 2.23 10.25
N GLY A 112 -5.02 2.12 10.41
CA GLY A 112 -4.07 2.93 9.65
C GLY A 112 -3.98 2.57 8.16
N MET A 113 -4.70 1.54 7.69
CA MET A 113 -4.84 1.26 6.27
C MET A 113 -5.86 2.18 5.57
N ALA A 114 -6.74 2.82 6.32
CA ALA A 114 -7.83 3.64 5.77
C ALA A 114 -7.34 4.79 4.88
N PRO A 115 -6.27 5.55 5.22
CA PRO A 115 -5.75 6.58 4.33
C PRO A 115 -5.31 6.05 2.95
N PHE A 116 -4.78 4.82 2.86
CA PHE A 116 -4.32 4.26 1.59
C PHE A 116 -5.46 3.96 0.61
N ILE A 117 -6.71 3.81 1.07
CA ILE A 117 -7.89 3.67 0.19
C ILE A 117 -8.00 4.89 -0.73
N ALA A 118 -7.77 6.09 -0.20
CA ALA A 118 -7.77 7.31 -0.99
C ALA A 118 -6.58 7.36 -1.95
N SER A 119 -5.37 7.00 -1.48
CA SER A 119 -4.17 6.92 -2.33
C SER A 119 -4.39 6.05 -3.56
N VAL A 120 -4.85 4.81 -3.37
CA VAL A 120 -5.04 3.86 -4.48
C VAL A 120 -6.20 4.29 -5.39
N GLY A 121 -7.28 4.84 -4.83
CA GLY A 121 -8.40 5.34 -5.61
C GLY A 121 -8.02 6.51 -6.53
N ILE A 122 -7.23 7.46 -6.03
CA ILE A 122 -6.72 8.58 -6.82
C ILE A 122 -5.79 8.07 -7.92
N GLY A 123 -4.88 7.14 -7.61
CA GLY A 123 -3.96 6.57 -8.60
C GLY A 123 -4.68 5.85 -9.75
N ILE A 124 -5.69 5.02 -9.43
CA ILE A 124 -6.53 4.32 -10.44
C ILE A 124 -7.26 5.32 -11.32
N ALA A 125 -7.89 6.33 -10.71
CA ALA A 125 -8.63 7.35 -11.43
C ALA A 125 -7.72 8.14 -12.36
N TYR A 126 -6.55 8.56 -11.89
CA TYR A 126 -5.58 9.28 -12.71
C TYR A 126 -5.08 8.44 -13.89
N LEU A 127 -4.66 7.19 -13.64
CA LEU A 127 -4.22 6.29 -14.71
C LEU A 127 -5.30 6.11 -15.78
N ALA A 128 -6.58 6.01 -15.39
CA ALA A 128 -7.69 5.91 -16.34
C ALA A 128 -7.83 7.16 -17.23
N THR A 129 -7.43 8.34 -16.76
CA THR A 129 -7.51 9.59 -17.55
C THR A 129 -6.36 9.78 -18.53
N VAL A 130 -5.25 9.06 -18.35
CA VAL A 130 -4.05 9.19 -19.18
C VAL A 130 -3.70 7.91 -19.95
N ALA A 131 -4.47 6.83 -19.77
CA ALA A 131 -4.17 5.52 -20.36
C ALA A 131 -4.11 5.55 -21.90
N ASP A 132 -4.88 6.41 -22.55
CA ASP A 132 -4.89 6.59 -24.01
C ASP A 132 -3.64 7.33 -24.54
N GLN A 133 -2.88 7.99 -23.65
CA GLN A 133 -1.63 8.68 -23.98
C GLN A 133 -0.41 7.75 -23.88
N VAL A 134 -0.58 6.54 -23.34
CA VAL A 134 0.51 5.58 -23.14
C VAL A 134 0.76 4.79 -24.44
N THR A 135 1.99 4.84 -24.93
CA THR A 135 2.44 4.00 -26.04
C THR A 135 2.96 2.67 -25.49
N ILE A 136 2.45 1.55 -25.97
CA ILE A 136 2.89 0.23 -25.49
C ILE A 136 3.92 -0.36 -26.46
N PRO A 137 5.19 -0.52 -26.07
CA PRO A 137 6.19 -1.16 -26.92
C PRO A 137 5.91 -2.65 -27.00
N VAL A 138 5.96 -3.23 -28.21
CA VAL A 138 5.72 -4.68 -28.42
C VAL A 138 7.05 -5.43 -28.35
N ILE A 139 7.11 -6.47 -27.51
CA ILE A 139 8.24 -7.38 -27.43
C ILE A 139 8.23 -8.28 -28.68
N ARG A 140 9.32 -8.22 -29.46
CA ARG A 140 9.45 -8.99 -30.71
C ARG A 140 10.16 -10.32 -30.53
N ASP A 141 10.99 -10.45 -29.51
CA ASP A 141 11.71 -11.67 -29.17
C ASP A 141 11.59 -11.93 -27.67
N PHE A 142 10.81 -12.94 -27.29
CA PHE A 142 10.59 -13.32 -25.88
C PHE A 142 11.69 -14.24 -25.34
N MET A 143 12.57 -14.75 -26.21
CA MET A 143 13.70 -15.59 -25.83
C MET A 143 14.94 -14.76 -25.54
N ASP A 144 14.94 -13.48 -25.90
CA ASP A 144 15.98 -12.52 -25.57
C ASP A 144 15.57 -11.67 -24.34
N PRO A 145 16.16 -11.90 -23.16
CA PRO A 145 15.91 -11.07 -21.98
C PRO A 145 16.16 -9.58 -22.23
N ALA A 146 17.13 -9.23 -23.08
CA ALA A 146 17.44 -7.83 -23.36
C ALA A 146 16.31 -7.13 -24.12
N ALA A 147 15.57 -7.84 -24.96
CA ALA A 147 14.41 -7.30 -25.67
C ALA A 147 13.24 -7.02 -24.70
N ILE A 148 13.06 -7.86 -23.68
CA ILE A 148 12.06 -7.65 -22.62
C ILE A 148 12.43 -6.41 -21.80
N ASP A 149 13.69 -6.34 -21.33
CA ASP A 149 14.17 -5.22 -20.53
C ASP A 149 14.05 -3.89 -21.29
N ALA A 150 14.43 -3.87 -22.58
CA ALA A 150 14.32 -2.67 -23.41
C ALA A 150 12.86 -2.22 -23.62
N ALA A 151 11.91 -3.16 -23.74
CA ALA A 151 10.49 -2.82 -23.86
C ALA A 151 9.94 -2.23 -22.55
N VAL A 152 10.31 -2.81 -21.40
CA VAL A 152 9.93 -2.28 -20.10
C VAL A 152 10.57 -0.91 -19.87
N GLU A 153 11.85 -0.74 -20.15
CA GLU A 153 12.54 0.55 -20.02
C GLU A 153 11.90 1.63 -20.91
N ALA A 154 11.65 1.33 -22.18
CA ALA A 154 10.97 2.24 -23.09
C ALA A 154 9.56 2.60 -22.62
N PHE A 155 8.84 1.65 -22.02
CA PHE A 155 7.52 1.89 -21.44
C PHE A 155 7.60 2.86 -20.25
N LEU A 156 8.50 2.62 -19.30
CA LEU A 156 8.64 3.45 -18.09
C LEU A 156 9.27 4.83 -18.38
N ALA A 157 10.10 4.95 -19.41
CA ALA A 157 10.75 6.20 -19.80
C ALA A 157 9.81 7.24 -20.44
N GLN A 158 8.55 6.86 -20.71
CA GLN A 158 7.57 7.78 -21.27
C GLN A 158 7.22 8.90 -20.28
N PRO A 159 7.07 10.16 -20.75
CA PRO A 159 6.69 11.27 -19.88
C PRO A 159 5.41 11.02 -19.08
N VAL A 160 4.39 10.44 -19.72
CA VAL A 160 3.11 10.08 -19.06
C VAL A 160 3.32 9.07 -17.92
N MET A 161 4.25 8.13 -18.06
CA MET A 161 4.54 7.15 -17.02
C MET A 161 5.37 7.75 -15.89
N ALA A 162 6.29 8.65 -16.20
CA ALA A 162 6.98 9.45 -15.19
C ALA A 162 5.98 10.26 -14.34
N ASP A 163 4.96 10.87 -14.96
CA ASP A 163 3.91 11.61 -14.25
C ASP A 163 3.05 10.70 -13.36
N VAL A 164 2.64 9.53 -13.87
CA VAL A 164 1.89 8.51 -13.09
C VAL A 164 2.71 8.04 -11.88
N MET A 165 3.99 7.73 -12.08
CA MET A 165 4.89 7.30 -11.02
C MET A 165 5.15 8.40 -9.99
N LEU A 166 5.38 9.63 -10.43
CA LEU A 166 5.59 10.77 -9.56
C LEU A 166 4.35 11.04 -8.69
N LEU A 167 3.17 11.06 -9.30
CA LEU A 167 1.91 11.21 -8.57
C LEU A 167 1.76 10.09 -7.54
N GLN A 168 1.94 8.84 -7.95
CA GLN A 168 1.80 7.71 -7.04
C GLN A 168 2.83 7.73 -5.92
N GLY A 169 4.06 8.17 -6.21
CA GLY A 169 5.11 8.44 -5.22
C GLY A 169 4.64 9.46 -4.19
N VAL A 170 4.19 10.63 -4.63
CA VAL A 170 3.68 11.70 -3.76
C VAL A 170 2.49 11.23 -2.91
N LEU A 171 1.52 10.55 -3.52
CA LEU A 171 0.37 9.99 -2.79
C LEU A 171 0.86 8.99 -1.73
N SER A 172 1.76 8.08 -2.09
CA SER A 172 2.30 7.09 -1.14
C SER A 172 2.96 7.76 0.06
N LEU A 173 3.74 8.83 -0.14
CA LEU A 173 4.40 9.57 0.94
C LEU A 173 3.39 10.24 1.86
N VAL A 174 2.45 11.00 1.29
CA VAL A 174 1.44 11.75 2.06
C VAL A 174 0.56 10.81 2.86
N PHE A 175 0.04 9.76 2.23
CA PHE A 175 -0.85 8.81 2.90
C PHE A 175 -0.11 7.86 3.85
N MET A 176 1.18 7.58 3.63
CA MET A 176 2.02 6.86 4.60
C MET A 176 2.27 7.68 5.85
N ILE A 177 2.55 8.98 5.73
CA ILE A 177 2.70 9.87 6.90
C ILE A 177 1.39 9.93 7.70
N TRP A 178 0.26 9.99 7.01
CA TRP A 178 -1.06 9.92 7.65
C TRP A 178 -1.26 8.59 8.38
N ALA A 179 -1.00 7.46 7.71
CA ALA A 179 -1.08 6.14 8.31
C ALA A 179 -0.15 6.01 9.53
N ALA A 180 1.08 6.52 9.45
CA ALA A 180 2.04 6.50 10.54
C ALA A 180 1.56 7.27 11.78
N ASN A 181 0.85 8.39 11.60
CA ASN A 181 0.21 9.11 12.71
C ASN A 181 -0.87 8.26 13.39
N ILE A 182 -1.70 7.55 12.62
CA ILE A 182 -2.73 6.65 13.17
C ILE A 182 -2.07 5.47 13.89
N TRP A 183 -1.08 4.83 13.26
CA TRP A 183 -0.32 3.72 13.85
C TRP A 183 0.43 4.14 15.11
N TYR A 184 1.01 5.34 15.17
CA TYR A 184 1.70 5.82 16.36
C TYR A 184 0.81 5.74 17.61
N TYR A 185 -0.40 6.31 17.55
CA TYR A 185 -1.34 6.24 18.66
C TYR A 185 -1.92 4.84 18.84
N GLY A 186 -2.27 4.16 17.75
CA GLY A 186 -2.81 2.81 17.79
C GLY A 186 -1.86 1.83 18.49
N ILE A 187 -0.58 1.83 18.13
CA ILE A 187 0.43 0.97 18.74
C ILE A 187 0.76 1.40 20.16
N ARG A 188 0.81 2.71 20.44
CA ARG A 188 1.03 3.22 21.81
C ARG A 188 0.04 2.61 22.78
N TYR A 189 -1.25 2.68 22.47
CA TYR A 189 -2.30 2.18 23.36
C TYR A 189 -2.48 0.66 23.26
N ALA A 190 -2.36 0.07 22.06
CA ALA A 190 -2.44 -1.39 21.88
C ALA A 190 -1.32 -2.15 22.60
N ARG A 191 -0.17 -1.51 22.80
CA ARG A 191 1.02 -2.11 23.43
C ARG A 191 1.40 -1.52 24.79
N ASN A 192 0.57 -0.63 25.34
CA ASN A 192 0.83 0.07 26.61
C ASN A 192 2.23 0.71 26.68
N LEU A 193 2.65 1.37 25.59
CA LEU A 193 3.97 1.97 25.47
C LEU A 193 3.97 3.44 25.89
N THR A 194 5.14 3.94 26.28
CA THR A 194 5.36 5.38 26.36
C THR A 194 5.27 6.01 24.95
N GLY A 195 4.98 7.31 24.87
CA GLY A 195 4.97 8.00 23.57
C GLY A 195 6.31 7.90 22.84
N ARG A 196 7.43 7.98 23.56
CA ARG A 196 8.77 7.82 22.98
C ARG A 196 8.93 6.44 22.34
N ASP A 197 8.59 5.37 23.07
CA ASP A 197 8.82 4.00 22.61
C ASP A 197 7.90 3.66 21.44
N ALA A 198 6.62 4.08 21.49
CA ALA A 198 5.69 3.95 20.37
C ALA A 198 6.20 4.69 19.12
N GLY A 199 6.80 5.87 19.31
CA GLY A 199 7.46 6.64 18.24
C GLY A 199 8.55 5.83 17.55
N ILE A 200 9.42 5.18 18.32
CA ILE A 200 10.49 4.35 17.74
C ILE A 200 9.90 3.12 17.04
N VAL A 201 8.93 2.44 17.65
CA VAL A 201 8.30 1.24 17.10
C VAL A 201 7.63 1.48 15.75
N VAL A 202 7.01 2.66 15.56
CA VAL A 202 6.28 2.97 14.33
C VAL A 202 7.13 3.75 13.33
N LEU A 203 7.74 4.85 13.78
CA LEU A 203 8.38 5.80 12.86
C LEU A 203 9.70 5.28 12.30
N VAL A 204 10.44 4.41 13.00
CA VAL A 204 11.67 3.84 12.44
C VAL A 204 11.38 2.87 11.29
N PRO A 205 10.49 1.85 11.43
CA PRO A 205 10.11 1.01 10.29
C PRO A 205 9.50 1.81 9.14
N VAL A 206 8.65 2.81 9.43
CA VAL A 206 8.09 3.68 8.39
C VAL A 206 9.17 4.49 7.69
N ALA A 207 10.12 5.09 8.43
CA ALA A 207 11.21 5.85 7.83
C ALA A 207 12.09 4.97 6.93
N ILE A 208 12.38 3.73 7.35
CA ILE A 208 13.11 2.77 6.51
C ILE A 208 12.33 2.48 5.23
N TYR A 209 11.03 2.18 5.33
CA TYR A 209 10.17 1.96 4.17
C TYR A 209 10.18 3.16 3.21
N LEU A 210 10.04 4.38 3.76
CA LEU A 210 10.06 5.61 2.98
C LEU A 210 11.40 5.82 2.27
N LEU A 211 12.52 5.60 2.95
CA LEU A 211 13.85 5.71 2.35
C LEU A 211 14.02 4.72 1.19
N VAL A 212 13.63 3.45 1.38
CA VAL A 212 13.68 2.43 0.32
C VAL A 212 12.80 2.84 -0.87
N THR A 213 11.61 3.35 -0.59
CA THR A 213 10.66 3.80 -1.63
C THR A 213 11.25 4.96 -2.43
N ILE A 214 11.80 5.98 -1.78
CA ILE A 214 12.42 7.14 -2.43
C ILE A 214 13.61 6.72 -3.30
N MET A 215 14.47 5.83 -2.79
CA MET A 215 15.59 5.28 -3.56
C MET A 215 15.11 4.51 -4.79
N SER A 216 14.02 3.75 -4.67
CA SER A 216 13.48 2.97 -5.79
C SER A 216 12.85 3.82 -6.91
N ILE A 217 12.34 5.01 -6.58
CA ILE A 217 11.72 5.95 -7.53
C ILE A 217 12.79 6.82 -8.23
N GLY A 218 14.07 6.72 -7.85
CA GLY A 218 15.17 7.46 -8.49
C GLY A 218 15.22 8.96 -8.13
N VAL A 219 14.66 9.34 -6.97
CA VAL A 219 14.70 10.73 -6.46
C VAL A 219 16.04 11.03 -5.74
N LEU A 220 16.90 10.02 -5.55
CA LEU A 220 18.25 10.13 -4.99
C LEU A 220 19.26 9.32 -5.81
#